data_AF-A0AB39HR88-F1
#
_entry.id   AF-A0AB39HR88-F1
#
_cell.length_a   1.000
_cell.length_b   1.000
_cell.length_c   1.000
_cell.angle_alpha   90.00
_cell.angle_beta   90.00
_cell.angle_gamma   90.00
#
_symmetry.space_group_name_H-M   'P 1'
#
loop_
_entity.id
_entity.type
_entity.pdbx_description
1 polymer ?
#
loop_
_entity_poly.entity_id
_entity_poly.type
_entity_poly.pdbx_seq_one_letter_code
_entity_poly.pdbx_strand_id
1 'polypeptide(L)' 'MSPLKEITAIAHKLPLPVLEDINKRIGDWLASGGKEDDPYIEQQLRFARHFVKE' A
#
# COMPACT_ATOMS: atom_id res chain seq x y z
N MET A 1 -9.74 0.06 10.09
CA MET A 1 -8.27 0.21 10.09
C MET A 1 -7.92 1.27 9.05
N SER A 2 -6.77 1.95 9.15
CA SER A 2 -6.32 2.78 8.03
C SER A 2 -5.84 1.88 6.88
N PRO A 3 -5.98 2.32 5.62
CA PRO A 3 -5.51 1.58 4.45
C PRO A 3 -4.03 1.20 4.56
N LEU A 4 -3.18 2.11 5.07
CA LEU A 4 -1.76 1.82 5.30
C LEU A 4 -1.53 0.65 6.26
N LYS A 5 -2.27 0.60 7.38
CA LYS A 5 -2.17 -0.51 8.35
C LYS A 5 -2.52 -1.86 7.71
N GLU A 6 -3.51 -1.89 6.84
CA GLU A 6 -3.88 -3.11 6.11
C GLU A 6 -2.81 -3.54 5.12
N ILE A 7 -2.18 -2.58 4.41
CA ILE A 7 -1.04 -2.85 3.53
C ILE A 7 0.11 -3.47 4.33
N THR A 8 0.46 -2.89 5.49
CA THR A 8 1.51 -3.43 6.37
C THR A 8 1.18 -4.86 6.83
N ALA A 9 -0.08 -5.14 7.15
CA ALA A 9 -0.51 -6.48 7.58
C ALA A 9 -0.34 -7.55 6.50
N ILE A 10 -0.47 -7.19 5.22
CA ILE A 10 -0.33 -8.12 4.08
C ILE A 10 1.04 -8.05 3.39
N ALA A 11 1.92 -7.13 3.78
CA ALA A 11 3.19 -6.87 3.11
C ALA A 11 4.07 -8.12 2.92
N HIS A 12 4.08 -9.01 3.92
CA HIS A 12 4.83 -10.28 3.89
C HIS A 12 4.34 -11.29 2.84
N LYS A 13 3.15 -11.07 2.27
CA LYS A 13 2.55 -11.92 1.22
C LYS A 13 2.79 -11.37 -0.18
N LEU A 14 3.30 -10.14 -0.31
CA LEU A 14 3.49 -9.50 -1.59
C LEU A 14 4.81 -9.95 -2.23
N PRO A 15 4.85 -10.14 -3.57
CA PRO A 15 6.12 -10.25 -4.28
C PRO A 15 7.00 -9.02 -4.01
N LEU A 16 8.30 -9.22 -3.84
CA LEU A 16 9.24 -8.13 -3.51
C LEU A 16 9.11 -6.92 -4.46
N PRO A 17 9.04 -7.09 -5.80
CA PRO A 17 8.88 -5.94 -6.71
C PRO A 17 7.58 -5.15 -6.49
N VAL A 18 6.51 -5.83 -6.07
CA VAL A 18 5.21 -5.22 -5.78
C VAL A 18 5.27 -4.43 -4.48
N LEU A 19 5.90 -4.99 -3.44
CA LEU A 19 6.10 -4.32 -2.16
C LEU A 19 6.94 -3.05 -2.31
N GLU A 20 8.03 -3.11 -3.08
CA GLU A 20 8.90 -1.97 -3.35
C GLU A 20 8.17 -0.83 -4.07
N ASP A 21 7.37 -1.14 -5.10
CA ASP A 21 6.58 -0.15 -5.84
C ASP A 21 5.55 0.53 -4.94
N ILE A 22 4.79 -0.24 -4.16
CA ILE A 22 3.80 0.28 -3.22
C ILE A 22 4.47 1.16 -2.16
N ASN A 23 5.59 0.71 -1.59
CA ASN A 23 6.32 1.47 -0.58
C ASN A 23 6.81 2.82 -1.14
N LYS A 24 7.34 2.83 -2.36
CA LYS A 24 7.77 4.05 -3.04
C LYS A 24 6.60 5.01 -3.27
N ARG A 25 5.49 4.53 -3.82
CA ARG A 25 4.29 5.35 -4.09
C ARG A 25 3.71 5.98 -2.83
N ILE A 26 3.64 5.22 -1.75
CA ILE A 26 3.16 5.71 -0.45
C ILE A 26 4.15 6.74 0.10
N GLY A 27 5.46 6.45 0.05
CA GLY A 27 6.49 7.38 0.49
C GLY A 27 6.44 8.73 -0.25
N ASP A 28 6.33 8.69 -1.58
CA ASP A 28 6.21 9.87 -2.42
C ASP A 28 4.93 10.67 -2.10
N TRP A 29 3.81 9.98 -1.87
CA TRP A 29 2.53 10.62 -1.52
C TRP A 29 2.60 11.34 -0.17
N LEU A 30 3.13 10.68 0.87
CA LEU A 30 3.26 11.27 2.19
C LEU A 30 4.24 12.45 2.17
N ALA A 31 5.34 12.34 1.43
CA ALA A 31 6.30 13.43 1.25
C ALA A 31 5.69 14.67 0.56
N SER A 32 4.66 14.47 -0.29
CA SER A 32 3.91 15.56 -0.94
C SER A 32 2.85 16.22 -0.05
N GLY A 33 2.67 15.74 1.19
CA GLY A 33 1.64 16.23 2.13
C GLY A 33 0.35 15.41 2.14
N GLY A 34 0.35 14.26 1.47
CA GLY A 34 -0.74 13.28 1.53
C GLY A 34 -0.82 12.58 2.89
N LYS A 35 -1.95 11.92 3.15
CA LYS A 35 -2.26 11.23 4.41
C LYS A 35 -2.42 9.73 4.22
N GLU A 36 -2.21 9.00 5.30
CA GLU A 36 -2.27 7.52 5.35
C GLU A 36 -3.68 6.94 5.11
N ASP A 37 -4.71 7.77 5.24
CA ASP A 37 -6.12 7.46 5.05
C ASP A 37 -6.71 8.05 3.77
N ASP A 38 -5.88 8.66 2.91
CA ASP A 38 -6.35 9.20 1.65
C ASP A 38 -6.87 8.11 0.70
N PRO A 39 -7.82 8.43 -0.19
CA PRO A 39 -8.30 7.52 -1.23
C PRO A 39 -7.18 6.94 -2.11
N TYR A 40 -6.05 7.64 -2.22
CA TYR A 40 -4.87 7.16 -2.92
C TYR A 40 -4.24 5.92 -2.23
N ILE A 41 -4.18 5.90 -0.90
CA ILE A 41 -3.65 4.75 -0.16
C ILE A 41 -4.63 3.57 -0.25
N GLU A 42 -5.94 3.82 -0.27
CA GLU A 42 -6.93 2.78 -0.56
C GLU A 42 -6.72 2.15 -1.95
N GLN A 43 -6.31 2.93 -2.95
CA GLN A 43 -5.98 2.40 -4.26
C GLN A 43 -4.77 1.47 -4.20
N GLN A 44 -3.73 1.82 -3.44
CA GLN A 44 -2.57 0.94 -3.22
C GLN A 44 -2.96 -0.35 -2.49
N LEU A 45 -3.86 -0.26 -1.51
CA LEU A 45 -4.39 -1.44 -0.81
C LEU A 45 -5.20 -2.36 -1.75
N ARG A 46 -6.07 -1.81 -2.60
CA ARG A 46 -6.81 -2.60 -3.61
C ARG A 46 -5.85 -3.33 -4.55
N PHE A 47 -4.80 -2.64 -5.01
CA PHE A 47 -3.77 -3.23 -5.84
C PHE A 47 -3.06 -4.38 -5.12
N ALA A 48 -2.58 -4.15 -3.89
CA ALA A 48 -1.91 -5.15 -3.06
C ALA A 48 -2.77 -6.42 -2.85
N ARG A 49 -4.08 -6.26 -2.63
CA ARG A 49 -5.02 -7.37 -2.42
C ARG A 49 -5.12 -8.32 -3.61
N HIS A 50 -4.78 -7.90 -4.83
CA HIS A 50 -4.76 -8.80 -5.99
C HIS A 50 -3.67 -9.89 -5.89
N PHE A 51 -2.65 -9.69 -5.07
CA PHE A 51 -1.53 -10.63 -4.89
C PHE A 51 -1.71 -11.54 -3.67
N VAL A 52 -2.71 -11.27 -2.84
CA VAL A 52 -2.97 -12.01 -1.58
C VAL A 52 -4.10 -13.02 -1.75
N LYS A 53 -4.85 -12.95 -2.85
CA LYS A 53 -5.91 -13.92 -3.15
C LYS A 53 -5.30 -15.25 -3.58
N GLU A 54 -5.33 -16.20 -2.66
CA GLU A 54 -5.42 -17.63 -2.97
C GLU A 54 -6.84 -17.97 -3.47
#